data_AF-A0A7Y3LLG3-F1
#
_entry.id   AF-A0A7Y3LLG3-F1
#
_cell.length_a   1.000
_cell.length_b   1.000
_cell.length_c   1.000
_cell.angle_alpha   90.00
_cell.angle_beta   90.00
_cell.angle_gamma   90.00
#
_symmetry.space_group_name_H-M   'P 1'
#
loop_
_entity.id
_entity.type
_entity.pdbx_description
1 polymer ?
#
loop_
_entity_poly.entity_id
_entity_poly.type
_entity_poly.pdbx_seq_one_letter_code
_entity_poly.pdbx_strand_id
1 'polypeptide(L)'
;EDLFHFCVDIAQIIPVKVTEAPHYRRVLAMRAALSESGEDWIKRLNPGLLYYELRNQFDNLGIGPKINQATDRATTKRPPLAINAGNGFAFVSHRGDVCPSGFLPISAGNVRLEPLSVIYKTSELFKSLRDMTTLSGKCGRCEFNGVCGGSRSRAFGANNDTNSDDPSCNYVPGTFQI
;
A
#
# COMPACT_ATOMS: atom_id res chain seq x y z
N GLU A 1 4.48 12.22 -1.58
CA GLU A 1 4.42 10.83 -1.04
C GLU A 1 5.81 10.37 -0.64
N ASP A 2 6.52 11.23 0.08
CA ASP A 2 7.97 11.31 0.02
C ASP A 2 8.64 10.08 0.64
N LEU A 3 8.08 9.63 1.76
CA LEU A 3 8.48 8.40 2.43
C LEU A 3 8.41 7.19 1.50
N PHE A 4 7.38 7.07 0.65
CA PHE A 4 7.24 5.91 -0.23
C PHE A 4 8.24 5.93 -1.38
N HIS A 5 8.60 7.10 -1.90
CA HIS A 5 9.70 7.20 -2.87
C HIS A 5 11.02 6.75 -2.24
N PHE A 6 11.30 7.20 -1.01
CA PHE A 6 12.47 6.74 -0.26
C PHE A 6 12.42 5.23 0.02
N CYS A 7 11.25 4.67 0.37
CA CYS A 7 11.07 3.23 0.54
C CYS A 7 11.42 2.44 -0.73
N VAL A 8 11.08 2.94 -1.92
CA VAL A 8 11.42 2.28 -3.19
C VAL A 8 12.94 2.25 -3.40
N ASP A 9 13.66 3.30 -2.98
CA ASP A 9 15.12 3.33 -3.08
C ASP A 9 15.78 2.31 -2.17
N ILE A 10 15.40 2.28 -0.89
CA ILE A 10 16.01 1.36 0.08
C ILE A 10 15.59 -0.10 -0.18
N ALA A 11 14.47 -0.33 -0.87
CA ALA A 11 13.99 -1.66 -1.24
C ALA A 11 14.95 -2.42 -2.18
N GLN A 12 15.91 -1.73 -2.81
CA GLN A 12 17.00 -2.33 -3.59
C GLN A 12 18.03 -3.07 -2.71
N ILE A 13 18.05 -2.79 -1.41
CA ILE A 13 19.09 -3.24 -0.48
C ILE A 13 18.49 -4.03 0.68
N ILE A 14 17.38 -3.55 1.23
CA ILE A 14 16.71 -4.10 2.39
C ILE A 14 15.27 -4.42 1.96
N PRO A 15 14.76 -5.63 2.21
CA PRO A 15 13.37 -5.94 1.94
C PRO A 15 12.43 -4.99 2.71
N VAL A 16 11.66 -4.19 1.98
CA VAL A 16 10.64 -3.31 2.57
C VAL A 16 9.30 -4.00 2.57
N LYS A 17 8.65 -4.05 3.74
CA LYS A 17 7.25 -4.41 3.89
C LYS A 17 6.53 -3.26 4.56
N VAL A 18 5.39 -2.88 3.99
CA VAL A 18 4.47 -1.91 4.58
C VAL A 18 3.24 -2.63 5.14
N THR A 19 2.75 -2.13 6.26
CA THR A 19 1.48 -2.55 6.88
C THR A 19 0.54 -1.36 6.84
N GLU A 20 -0.70 -1.53 6.36
CA GLU A 20 -1.69 -0.45 6.24
C GLU A 20 -1.22 0.78 5.43
N ALA A 21 -0.20 0.64 4.58
CA ALA A 21 0.28 1.70 3.70
C ALA A 21 0.43 1.21 2.25
N PRO A 22 -0.65 0.72 1.62
CA PRO A 22 -0.59 0.11 0.29
C PRO A 22 -0.18 1.11 -0.82
N HIS A 23 -0.20 2.41 -0.54
CA HIS A 23 0.35 3.47 -1.39
C HIS A 23 1.76 3.19 -1.89
N TYR A 24 2.60 2.51 -1.09
CA TYR A 24 3.92 2.07 -1.51
C TYR A 24 3.90 1.26 -2.81
N ARG A 25 2.90 0.37 -2.99
CA ARG A 25 2.73 -0.42 -4.22
C ARG A 25 2.42 0.46 -5.42
N ARG A 26 1.56 1.48 -5.25
CA ARG A 26 1.30 2.48 -6.29
C ARG A 26 2.58 3.23 -6.68
N VAL A 27 3.32 3.76 -5.70
CA VAL A 27 4.54 4.53 -5.97
C VAL A 27 5.59 3.68 -6.68
N LEU A 28 5.73 2.41 -6.28
CA LEU A 28 6.60 1.47 -6.98
C LEU A 28 6.15 1.26 -8.43
N ALA A 29 4.85 1.01 -8.66
CA ALA A 29 4.30 0.81 -10.00
C ALA A 29 4.48 2.06 -10.88
N MET A 30 4.25 3.25 -10.34
CA MET A 30 4.47 4.52 -11.05
C MET A 30 5.93 4.69 -11.46
N ARG A 31 6.89 4.46 -10.56
CA ARG A 31 8.32 4.55 -10.88
C ARG A 31 8.78 3.48 -11.87
N ALA A 32 8.24 2.26 -11.74
CA ALA A 32 8.54 1.18 -12.68
C ALA A 32 8.07 1.55 -14.11
N ALA A 33 6.84 2.03 -14.24
CA ALA A 33 6.28 2.48 -15.52
C ALA A 33 7.08 3.62 -16.15
N LEU A 34 7.47 4.64 -15.38
CA LEU A 34 8.27 5.76 -15.89
C LEU A 34 9.67 5.33 -16.31
N SER A 35 10.30 4.42 -15.56
CA SER A 35 11.59 3.85 -15.96
C SER A 35 11.47 3.04 -17.26
N GLU A 36 10.37 2.31 -17.45
CA GLU A 36 10.08 1.59 -18.69
C GLU A 36 9.81 2.52 -19.88
N SER A 37 9.18 3.68 -19.67
CA SER A 37 9.01 4.72 -20.69
C SER A 37 10.26 5.59 -20.92
N GLY A 38 11.31 5.41 -20.11
CA GLY A 38 12.53 6.22 -20.15
C GLY A 38 12.37 7.63 -19.57
N GLU A 39 11.28 7.89 -18.86
CA GLU A 39 11.00 9.17 -18.22
C GLU A 39 11.68 9.31 -16.86
N ASP A 40 12.10 10.54 -16.56
CA ASP A 40 12.67 10.91 -15.26
C ASP A 40 11.55 11.01 -14.21
N TRP A 41 11.51 10.05 -13.28
CA TRP A 41 10.46 10.01 -12.27
C TRP A 41 10.55 11.16 -11.27
N ILE A 42 11.73 11.73 -11.01
CA ILE A 42 11.87 12.87 -10.10
C ILE A 42 11.19 14.09 -10.72
N LYS A 43 11.43 14.35 -12.01
CA LYS A 43 10.76 15.44 -12.73
C LYS A 43 9.25 15.21 -12.83
N ARG A 44 8.84 13.98 -13.12
CA ARG A 44 7.42 13.64 -13.38
C ARG A 44 6.56 13.58 -12.12
N LEU A 45 7.11 13.07 -11.01
CA LEU A 45 6.39 12.83 -9.74
C LEU A 45 6.69 13.89 -8.67
N ASN A 46 7.76 14.68 -8.87
CA ASN A 46 8.12 15.84 -8.05
C ASN A 46 8.06 15.57 -6.53
N PRO A 47 8.92 14.67 -6.00
CA PRO A 47 8.93 14.36 -4.57
C PRO A 47 9.28 15.59 -3.73
N GLY A 48 8.70 15.69 -2.53
CA GLY A 48 8.91 16.83 -1.63
C GLY A 48 10.24 16.77 -0.84
N LEU A 49 10.44 17.78 0.02
CA LEU A 49 11.67 17.97 0.81
C LEU A 49 12.04 16.74 1.66
N LEU A 50 11.04 16.08 2.26
CA LEU A 50 11.28 14.94 3.13
C LEU A 50 11.99 13.79 2.40
N TYR A 51 11.73 13.61 1.10
CA TYR A 51 12.40 12.58 0.32
C TYR A 51 13.91 12.85 0.23
N TYR A 52 14.28 14.11 -0.07
CA TYR A 52 15.67 14.52 -0.19
C TYR A 52 16.39 14.47 1.16
N GLU A 53 15.72 14.85 2.25
CA GLU A 53 16.26 14.74 3.61
C GLU A 53 16.59 13.29 3.97
N LEU A 54 15.63 12.38 3.77
CA LEU A 54 15.82 10.95 4.04
C LEU A 54 16.91 10.34 3.14
N ARG A 55 16.93 10.72 1.85
CA ARG A 55 17.96 10.26 0.91
C ARG A 55 19.35 10.72 1.32
N ASN A 56 19.52 11.99 1.67
CA ASN A 56 20.80 12.55 2.10
C ASN A 56 21.29 11.89 3.40
N GLN A 57 20.40 11.70 4.38
CA GLN A 57 20.73 10.96 5.61
C GLN A 57 21.19 9.54 5.31
N PHE A 58 20.50 8.85 4.39
CA PHE A 58 20.86 7.49 4.00
C PHE A 58 22.17 7.43 3.21
N ASP A 59 22.44 8.39 2.33
CA ASP A 59 23.71 8.50 1.60
C ASP A 59 24.90 8.71 2.54
N ASN A 60 24.72 9.51 3.60
CA ASN A 60 25.74 9.75 4.63
C ASN A 60 26.11 8.48 5.42
N LEU A 61 25.26 7.45 5.43
CA LEU A 61 25.60 6.16 6.04
C LEU A 61 26.57 5.35 5.17
N GLY A 62 26.68 5.64 3.86
CA GLY A 62 27.59 4.93 2.94
C GLY A 62 27.24 3.46 2.69
N ILE A 63 26.01 3.02 3.04
CA ILE A 63 25.58 1.61 3.02
C ILE A 63 24.73 1.21 1.81
N GLY A 64 24.52 2.11 0.83
CA GLY A 64 23.60 1.85 -0.27
C GLY A 64 24.06 2.30 -1.65
N PRO A 65 23.34 1.86 -2.71
CA PRO A 65 23.60 2.29 -4.06
C PRO A 65 23.38 3.79 -4.13
N LYS A 66 24.36 4.45 -4.74
CA LYS A 66 24.20 5.83 -5.17
C LYS A 66 23.22 5.80 -6.33
N ILE A 67 22.07 6.45 -6.18
CA ILE A 67 21.13 6.62 -7.29
C ILE A 67 21.75 7.67 -8.19
N ASN A 68 22.36 7.22 -9.27
CA ASN A 68 23.10 8.10 -10.17
C ASN A 68 22.19 8.69 -11.25
N GLN A 69 21.03 8.07 -11.55
CA GLN A 69 20.05 8.61 -12.49
C GLN A 69 18.60 8.30 -12.08
N ALA A 70 17.73 9.29 -12.21
CA ALA A 70 16.28 9.17 -12.02
C ALA A 70 15.57 8.31 -13.11
N THR A 71 16.34 7.59 -13.92
CA THR A 71 15.92 6.63 -14.95
C THR A 71 16.19 5.19 -14.54
N ASP A 72 16.95 4.95 -13.46
CA ASP A 72 17.28 3.61 -12.98
C ASP A 72 16.01 2.82 -12.66
N ARG A 73 15.95 1.57 -13.14
CA ARG A 73 14.82 0.67 -12.88
C ARG A 73 14.58 0.55 -11.38
N ALA A 74 13.32 0.72 -10.98
CA ALA A 74 12.85 0.46 -9.63
C ALA A 74 12.89 -1.06 -9.34
N THR A 75 14.09 -1.60 -9.18
CA THR A 75 14.29 -2.98 -8.77
C THR A 75 14.07 -3.08 -7.26
N THR A 76 13.46 -4.17 -6.80
CA THR A 76 13.28 -4.42 -5.36
C THR A 76 13.83 -5.79 -5.05
N LYS A 77 14.50 -5.98 -3.91
CA LYS A 77 14.93 -7.31 -3.47
C LYS A 77 13.76 -8.27 -3.27
N ARG A 78 12.59 -7.73 -3.00
CA ARG A 78 11.35 -8.49 -2.83
C ARG A 78 10.20 -7.71 -3.47
N PRO A 79 9.53 -8.28 -4.50
CA PRO A 79 8.29 -7.71 -5.01
C PRO A 79 7.28 -7.52 -3.87
N PRO A 80 6.62 -6.35 -3.77
CA PRO A 80 5.67 -6.14 -2.71
C PRO A 80 4.50 -7.10 -2.84
N LEU A 81 4.16 -7.78 -1.74
CA LEU A 81 2.99 -8.64 -1.72
C LEU A 81 1.72 -7.79 -1.77
N ALA A 82 0.73 -8.26 -2.52
CA ALA A 82 -0.57 -7.60 -2.63
C ALA A 82 -1.45 -7.82 -1.38
N ILE A 83 -0.90 -7.51 -0.20
CA ILE A 83 -1.55 -7.71 1.09
C ILE A 83 -2.27 -6.41 1.52
N ASN A 84 -3.51 -6.53 1.98
CA ASN A 84 -4.30 -5.46 2.60
C ASN A 84 -5.18 -6.04 3.72
N ALA A 85 -5.82 -5.22 4.55
CA ALA A 85 -6.72 -5.70 5.60
C ALA A 85 -7.79 -6.63 5.00
N GLY A 86 -7.87 -7.87 5.48
CA GLY A 86 -8.79 -8.88 4.94
C GLY A 86 -8.34 -9.56 3.64
N ASN A 87 -7.25 -9.12 3.01
CA ASN A 87 -6.71 -9.67 1.79
C ASN A 87 -5.25 -10.09 1.96
N GLY A 88 -5.02 -11.38 2.19
CA GLY A 88 -3.71 -11.99 2.41
C GLY A 88 -3.32 -12.16 3.88
N PHE A 89 -4.09 -11.60 4.82
CA PHE A 89 -3.94 -11.86 6.25
C PHE A 89 -5.24 -11.57 7.04
N ALA A 90 -5.27 -12.03 8.28
CA ALA A 90 -6.30 -11.76 9.28
C ALA A 90 -5.65 -11.55 10.66
N PHE A 91 -6.38 -10.94 11.59
CA PHE A 91 -6.01 -10.82 13.00
C PHE A 91 -6.99 -11.65 13.85
N VAL A 92 -6.46 -12.37 14.85
CA VAL A 92 -7.29 -13.07 15.84
C VAL A 92 -7.03 -12.44 17.20
N SER A 93 -8.07 -11.89 17.81
CA SER A 93 -7.98 -11.26 19.13
C SER A 93 -7.72 -12.29 20.23
N HIS A 94 -7.31 -11.83 21.41
CA HIS A 94 -7.16 -12.71 22.58
C HIS A 94 -8.49 -13.37 23.02
N ARG A 95 -9.64 -12.87 22.55
CA ARG A 95 -10.98 -13.43 22.79
C ARG A 95 -11.40 -14.43 21.71
N GLY A 96 -10.59 -14.58 20.65
CA GLY A 96 -10.84 -15.43 19.50
C GLY A 96 -11.56 -14.72 18.34
N ASP A 97 -11.86 -13.42 18.45
CA ASP A 97 -12.55 -12.68 17.39
C ASP A 97 -11.63 -12.52 16.18
N VAL A 98 -12.15 -12.82 14.99
CA VAL A 98 -11.42 -12.75 13.72
C VAL A 98 -11.72 -11.41 13.06
N CYS A 99 -10.71 -10.55 12.97
CA CYS A 99 -10.80 -9.25 12.31
C CYS A 99 -9.93 -9.22 11.03
N PRO A 100 -10.24 -8.34 10.06
CA PRO A 100 -9.43 -8.19 8.84
C PRO A 100 -7.98 -7.74 9.10
N SER A 101 -7.76 -6.94 10.14
CA SER A 101 -6.44 -6.53 10.63
C SER A 101 -6.52 -6.15 12.10
N GLY A 102 -5.37 -5.94 12.75
CA GLY A 102 -5.33 -5.38 14.11
C GLY A 102 -5.75 -3.90 14.19
N PHE A 103 -5.90 -3.24 13.04
CA PHE A 103 -6.29 -1.83 12.92
C PHE A 103 -7.74 -1.65 12.44
N LEU A 104 -8.39 -2.72 11.99
CA LEU A 104 -9.78 -2.73 11.55
C LEU A 104 -10.61 -3.63 12.49
N PRO A 105 -11.16 -3.08 13.60
CA PRO A 105 -11.76 -3.87 14.66
C PRO A 105 -13.20 -4.30 14.37
N ILE A 106 -13.48 -4.78 13.15
CA ILE A 106 -14.76 -5.35 12.76
C ILE A 106 -14.61 -6.88 12.77
N SER A 107 -15.34 -7.55 13.66
CA SER A 107 -15.31 -9.01 13.75
C SER A 107 -16.10 -9.64 12.60
N ALA A 108 -15.49 -10.63 11.93
CA ALA A 108 -16.15 -11.49 10.94
C ALA A 108 -16.65 -12.81 11.55
N GLY A 109 -16.35 -13.09 12.82
CA GLY A 109 -16.62 -14.37 13.47
C GLY A 109 -15.64 -14.63 14.62
N ASN A 110 -15.73 -15.82 15.22
CA ASN A 110 -14.86 -16.20 16.33
C ASN A 110 -14.33 -17.63 16.15
N VAL A 111 -13.01 -17.81 16.28
CA VAL A 111 -12.33 -19.11 16.06
C VAL A 111 -12.74 -20.21 17.04
N ARG A 112 -13.39 -19.85 18.15
CA ARG A 112 -13.93 -20.80 19.13
C ARG A 112 -15.25 -21.43 18.66
N LEU A 113 -15.90 -20.84 17.65
CA LEU A 113 -17.19 -21.28 17.11
C LEU A 113 -17.04 -21.89 15.72
N GLU A 114 -16.17 -21.32 14.88
CA GLU A 114 -15.98 -21.74 13.49
C GLU A 114 -14.49 -21.75 13.12
N PRO A 115 -14.00 -22.69 12.30
CA PRO A 115 -12.60 -22.70 11.87
C PRO A 115 -12.21 -21.40 11.16
N LEU A 116 -11.02 -20.87 11.47
CA LEU A 116 -10.49 -19.63 10.86
C LEU A 116 -10.52 -19.67 9.33
N SER A 117 -10.22 -20.83 8.73
CA SER A 117 -10.23 -21.02 7.28
C SER A 117 -11.62 -20.81 6.66
N VAL A 118 -12.68 -21.19 7.37
CA VAL A 118 -14.06 -20.97 6.93
C VAL A 118 -14.39 -19.50 7.06
N ILE A 119 -14.24 -18.90 8.25
CA ILE A 119 -14.50 -17.46 8.49
C ILE A 119 -13.79 -16.60 7.44
N TYR A 120 -12.50 -16.83 7.22
CA TYR A 120 -11.69 -16.05 6.30
C TYR A 120 -12.13 -16.21 4.83
N LYS A 121 -12.62 -17.40 4.44
CA LYS A 121 -13.02 -17.68 3.05
C LYS A 121 -14.45 -17.23 2.75
N THR A 122 -15.38 -17.41 3.69
CA THR A 122 -16.81 -17.35 3.42
C THR A 122 -17.51 -16.13 4.00
N SER A 123 -16.95 -15.46 5.00
CA SER A 123 -17.62 -14.30 5.60
C SER A 123 -17.75 -13.14 4.62
N GLU A 124 -18.89 -12.45 4.68
CA GLU A 124 -19.19 -11.33 3.79
C GLU A 124 -18.22 -10.16 3.99
N LEU A 125 -17.77 -9.92 5.23
CA LEU A 125 -16.76 -8.89 5.51
C LEU A 125 -15.43 -9.15 4.77
N PHE A 126 -14.92 -10.38 4.80
CA PHE A 126 -13.66 -10.68 4.13
C PHE A 126 -13.82 -10.74 2.60
N LYS A 127 -14.98 -11.15 2.09
CA LYS A 127 -15.29 -11.08 0.65
C LYS A 127 -15.36 -9.63 0.17
N SER A 128 -16.09 -8.75 0.88
CA SER A 128 -16.24 -7.35 0.48
C SER A 128 -14.90 -6.60 0.45
N LEU A 129 -14.03 -6.83 1.43
CA LEU A 129 -12.70 -6.23 1.49
C LEU A 129 -11.75 -6.67 0.36
N ARG A 130 -12.03 -7.82 -0.28
CA ARG A 130 -11.29 -8.32 -1.45
C ARG A 130 -11.90 -7.86 -2.76
N ASP A 131 -13.16 -7.42 -2.73
CA ASP A 131 -13.86 -6.91 -3.91
C ASP A 131 -13.58 -5.42 -4.10
N MET A 132 -12.51 -5.14 -4.85
CA MET A 132 -12.08 -3.79 -5.16
C MET A 132 -13.08 -3.02 -6.06
N THR A 133 -14.05 -3.70 -6.66
CA THR A 133 -15.09 -3.03 -7.48
C THR A 133 -16.11 -2.28 -6.63
N THR A 134 -16.20 -2.61 -5.34
CA THR A 134 -17.12 -1.98 -4.40
C THR A 134 -16.58 -0.70 -3.75
N LEU A 135 -15.34 -0.32 -4.06
CA LEU A 135 -14.74 0.88 -3.51
C LEU A 135 -15.44 2.12 -4.04
N SER A 136 -15.66 3.09 -3.14
CA SER A 136 -16.29 4.37 -3.47
C SER A 136 -15.23 5.49 -3.55
N GLY A 137 -15.67 6.70 -3.88
CA GLY A 137 -14.83 7.90 -3.83
C GLY A 137 -13.66 7.92 -4.84
N LYS A 138 -12.53 8.53 -4.41
CA LYS A 138 -11.25 8.53 -5.12
C LYS A 138 -10.77 7.11 -5.39
N CYS A 139 -10.83 6.20 -4.41
CA CYS A 139 -10.33 4.84 -4.53
C CYS A 139 -11.12 4.03 -5.58
N GLY A 140 -12.44 4.21 -5.66
CA GLY A 140 -13.29 3.54 -6.65
C GLY A 140 -12.97 3.87 -8.10
N ARG A 141 -12.56 5.11 -8.37
CA ARG A 141 -12.22 5.61 -9.72
C ARG A 141 -10.72 5.68 -10.03
N CYS A 142 -9.88 5.18 -9.13
CA CYS A 142 -8.42 5.25 -9.25
C CYS A 142 -7.90 4.15 -10.18
N GLU A 143 -7.05 4.52 -11.12
CA GLU A 143 -6.32 3.62 -12.02
C GLU A 143 -5.42 2.63 -11.27
N PHE A 144 -5.12 2.90 -10.01
CA PHE A 144 -4.32 2.04 -9.12
C PHE A 144 -5.15 1.23 -8.12
N ASN A 145 -6.48 1.14 -8.26
CA ASN A 145 -7.31 0.45 -7.27
C ASN A 145 -6.91 -1.04 -7.08
N GLY A 146 -6.55 -1.74 -8.17
CA GLY A 146 -6.14 -3.14 -8.14
C GLY A 146 -4.80 -3.40 -7.46
N VAL A 147 -3.93 -2.37 -7.33
CA VAL A 147 -2.60 -2.50 -6.73
C VAL A 147 -2.45 -1.79 -5.38
N CYS A 148 -3.25 -0.76 -5.11
CA CYS A 148 -3.17 0.04 -3.90
C CYS A 148 -4.45 -0.09 -3.09
N GLY A 149 -5.55 0.46 -3.62
CA GLY A 149 -6.85 0.43 -2.96
C GLY A 149 -6.98 1.23 -1.66
N GLY A 150 -5.89 1.79 -1.11
CA GLY A 150 -5.89 2.51 0.17
C GLY A 150 -5.99 1.60 1.40
N SER A 151 -5.68 2.13 2.59
CA SER A 151 -5.91 1.42 3.86
C SER A 151 -7.40 1.35 4.15
N ARG A 152 -7.92 0.14 4.32
CA ARG A 152 -9.33 -0.08 4.70
C ARG A 152 -9.57 0.27 6.17
N SER A 153 -8.54 0.09 7.01
CA SER A 153 -8.55 0.49 8.42
C SER A 153 -8.68 2.01 8.59
N ARG A 154 -7.94 2.81 7.80
CA ARG A 154 -8.05 4.28 7.82
C ARG A 154 -9.37 4.78 7.26
N ALA A 155 -9.83 4.19 6.16
CA ALA A 155 -11.14 4.49 5.58
C ALA A 155 -12.26 4.29 6.61
N PHE A 156 -12.27 3.13 7.28
CA PHE A 156 -13.21 2.85 8.36
C PHE A 156 -13.04 3.79 9.55
N GLY A 157 -11.82 4.03 10.01
CA GLY A 157 -11.57 4.92 11.15
C GLY A 157 -12.01 6.37 10.94
N ALA A 158 -12.01 6.86 9.69
CA ALA A 158 -12.43 8.21 9.37
C ALA A 158 -13.92 8.33 9.02
N ASN A 159 -14.48 7.35 8.31
CA ASN A 159 -15.81 7.47 7.71
C ASN A 159 -16.81 6.41 8.20
N ASN A 160 -16.39 5.49 9.08
CA ASN A 160 -17.14 4.30 9.48
C ASN A 160 -17.57 3.42 8.27
N ASP A 161 -16.79 3.48 7.18
CA ASP A 161 -17.02 2.74 5.94
C ASP A 161 -15.68 2.21 5.41
N THR A 162 -15.53 0.89 5.34
CA THR A 162 -14.32 0.21 4.85
C THR A 162 -14.09 0.40 3.34
N ASN A 163 -15.15 0.70 2.59
CA ASN A 163 -15.10 0.85 1.14
C ASN A 163 -14.84 2.29 0.71
N SER A 164 -14.86 3.23 1.66
CA SER A 164 -14.55 4.63 1.42
C SER A 164 -13.07 4.89 1.12
N ASP A 165 -12.77 6.16 0.85
CA ASP A 165 -11.43 6.65 0.55
C ASP A 165 -10.50 6.53 1.76
N ASP A 166 -9.23 6.23 1.49
CA ASP A 166 -8.18 6.45 2.48
C ASP A 166 -7.91 7.96 2.60
N PRO A 167 -8.21 8.60 3.75
CA PRO A 167 -8.06 10.04 3.93
C PRO A 167 -6.60 10.51 3.87
N SER A 168 -5.63 9.60 4.02
CA SER A 168 -4.20 9.93 3.91
C SER A 168 -3.69 9.97 2.47
N CYS A 169 -4.50 9.56 1.51
CA CYS A 169 -4.10 9.53 0.11
C CYS A 169 -4.18 10.93 -0.54
N ASN A 170 -3.01 11.50 -0.81
CA ASN A 170 -2.88 12.77 -1.54
C ASN A 170 -2.90 12.62 -3.07
N TYR A 171 -2.86 11.39 -3.57
CA TYR A 171 -2.90 11.13 -5.01
C TYR A 171 -4.28 11.47 -5.61
N VAL A 172 -4.26 12.07 -6.80
CA VAL A 172 -5.45 12.46 -7.55
C VAL A 172 -5.62 11.50 -8.73
N PRO A 173 -6.71 10.69 -8.76
CA PRO A 173 -7.00 9.79 -9.87
C PRO A 173 -6.99 10.47 -11.24
N GLY A 174 -6.46 9.79 -12.26
CA GLY A 174 -6.40 10.26 -13.65
C GLY A 174 -5.23 11.20 -13.97
N THR A 175 -4.38 11.52 -12.99
CA THR A 175 -3.19 12.38 -13.18
C THR A 175 -1.95 11.60 -13.62
N PHE A 176 -2.01 10.26 -13.58
CA PHE A 176 -0.95 9.40 -14.06
C PHE A 176 -1.40 8.67 -15.32
N GLN A 177 -1.02 9.22 -16.46
CA GLN A 177 -1.17 8.62 -17.78
C GLN A 177 0.23 8.19 -18.23
N ILE A 178 0.33 6.94 -18.70
CA ILE A 178 1.51 6.39 -19.41
C ILE A 178 1.15 6.36 -20.89
#